data_AF-A0A9Q0PUX3-F1
#
_entry.id   AF-A0A9Q0PUX3-F1
#
_cell.length_a   1.000
_cell.length_b   1.000
_cell.length_c   1.000
_cell.angle_alpha   90.00
_cell.angle_beta   90.00
_cell.angle_gamma   90.00
#
_symmetry.space_group_name_H-M   'P 1'
#
loop_
_entity.id
_entity.type
_entity.pdbx_description
1 polymer ?
#
loop_
_entity_poly.entity_id
_entity_poly.type
_entity_poly.pdbx_seq_one_letter_code
_entity_poly.pdbx_strand_id
1 'polypeptide(L)'
;MKYNVDLLKIIQLGMTLSDSQGNLPSFGTEFHYAWQFNFRDFTIEHDPYNNESIELLERQGIDLKKNREKGIDSSNFAWMVLSSGLVFSNSSITWITFHGAYDFGFLIKILTRPYT
;
A
#
# COMPACT_ATOMS: atom_id res chain seq x y z
N MET A 1 -2.76 5.86 17.20
CA MET A 1 -2.96 5.35 15.83
C MET A 1 -3.43 6.42 14.86
N LYS A 2 -4.68 6.92 14.95
CA LYS A 2 -5.21 7.92 14.00
C LYS A 2 -4.28 9.12 13.76
N TYR A 3 -3.77 9.73 14.83
CA TYR A 3 -2.81 10.84 14.72
C TYR A 3 -1.60 10.51 13.83
N ASN A 4 -0.97 9.35 14.05
CA ASN A 4 0.18 8.91 13.25
C ASN A 4 -0.23 8.62 11.80
N VAL A 5 -1.40 7.99 11.58
CA VAL A 5 -1.91 7.74 10.23
C VAL A 5 -2.15 9.06 9.50
N ASP A 6 -2.76 10.05 10.14
CA ASP A 6 -3.03 11.36 9.55
C ASP A 6 -1.71 12.11 9.24
N LEU A 7 -0.71 12.02 10.13
CA LEU A 7 0.58 12.70 10.02
C LEU A 7 1.53 12.08 8.99
N LEU A 8 1.66 10.74 8.99
CA LEU A 8 2.69 10.03 8.23
C LEU A 8 2.21 9.67 6.81
N LYS A 9 3.17 9.41 5.92
CA LYS A 9 2.88 8.94 4.56
C LYS A 9 3.24 7.47 4.42
N ILE A 10 2.45 6.76 3.61
CA ILE A 10 2.76 5.38 3.24
C ILE A 10 4.02 5.37 2.35
N ILE A 11 4.86 4.36 2.54
CA ILE A 11 6.05 4.12 1.69
C ILE A 11 5.78 2.94 0.76
N GLN A 12 5.14 1.90 1.29
CA GLN A 12 4.93 0.65 0.58
C GLN A 12 3.65 -0.04 1.05
N LEU A 13 2.98 -0.76 0.17
CA LEU A 13 1.85 -1.65 0.47
C LEU A 13 2.06 -3.00 -0.22
N GLY A 14 2.03 -4.08 0.56
CA GLY A 14 1.94 -5.44 0.03
C GLY A 14 0.47 -5.85 -0.15
N MET A 15 0.14 -6.46 -1.28
CA MET A 15 -1.21 -6.98 -1.54
C MET A 15 -1.11 -8.29 -2.32
N THR A 16 -1.90 -9.27 -1.89
CA THR A 16 -2.01 -10.57 -2.53
C THR A 16 -3.48 -10.92 -2.68
N LEU A 17 -3.82 -11.55 -3.81
CA LEU A 17 -5.16 -12.08 -4.05
C LEU A 17 -5.09 -13.61 -3.99
N SER A 18 -6.12 -14.23 -3.44
CA SER A 18 -6.27 -15.68 -3.51
C SER A 18 -7.74 -16.07 -3.64
N ASP A 19 -7.99 -17.29 -4.10
CA ASP A 19 -9.28 -17.92 -3.88
C ASP A 19 -9.42 -18.42 -2.43
N SER A 20 -10.55 -19.07 -2.12
CA SER A 20 -10.84 -19.61 -0.79
C SER A 20 -9.98 -20.81 -0.39
N GLN A 21 -9.23 -21.40 -1.31
CA GLN A 21 -8.27 -22.48 -1.05
C GLN A 21 -6.83 -21.95 -0.90
N GLY A 22 -6.63 -20.64 -1.05
CA GLY A 22 -5.31 -20.01 -0.98
C GLY A 22 -4.52 -20.06 -2.28
N ASN A 23 -5.14 -20.42 -3.41
CA ASN A 23 -4.45 -20.41 -4.70
C ASN A 23 -4.23 -18.97 -5.15
N LEU A 24 -2.99 -18.65 -5.52
CA LEU A 24 -2.60 -17.34 -6.02
C LEU A 24 -2.92 -17.20 -7.52
N PRO A 25 -3.14 -15.98 -8.02
CA PRO A 25 -3.33 -15.75 -9.44
C PRO A 25 -2.06 -16.17 -10.20
N SER A 26 -2.26 -16.88 -11.32
CA SER A 26 -1.17 -17.29 -12.22
C SER A 26 -1.23 -16.64 -13.60
N PHE A 27 -2.36 -16.01 -13.94
CA PHE A 27 -2.62 -15.40 -15.25
C PHE A 27 -2.29 -16.31 -16.45
N GLY A 28 -2.43 -17.63 -16.28
CA GLY A 28 -2.12 -18.61 -17.32
C GLY A 28 -0.63 -18.94 -17.47
N THR A 29 0.21 -18.51 -16.52
CA THR A 29 1.65 -18.81 -16.47
C THR A 29 1.96 -19.86 -15.39
N GLU A 30 3.20 -20.31 -15.34
CA GLU A 30 3.73 -21.18 -14.26
C GLU A 30 4.05 -20.42 -12.96
N PHE A 31 3.98 -19.09 -12.99
CA PHE A 31 4.29 -18.23 -11.85
C PHE A 31 3.02 -17.86 -11.08
N HIS A 32 3.21 -17.54 -9.80
CA HIS A 32 2.18 -17.01 -8.91
C HIS A 32 2.54 -15.59 -8.50
N TYR A 33 1.54 -14.73 -8.39
CA TYR A 33 1.78 -13.30 -8.22
C TYR A 33 1.29 -12.77 -6.87
N ALA A 34 2.17 -11.96 -6.27
CA ALA A 34 1.88 -11.05 -5.18
C ALA A 34 2.45 -9.68 -5.56
N TRP A 35 1.83 -8.61 -5.10
CA TRP A 35 2.20 -7.25 -5.48
C TRP A 35 2.76 -6.47 -4.32
N GLN A 36 3.80 -5.69 -4.62
CA GLN A 36 4.36 -4.69 -3.74
C GLN A 36 4.27 -3.34 -4.44
N PHE A 37 3.40 -2.47 -3.94
CA PHE A 37 3.25 -1.11 -4.41
C PHE A 37 4.21 -0.22 -3.63
N ASN A 38 5.09 0.50 -4.32
CA ASN A 38 6.00 1.47 -3.72
C ASN A 38 5.53 2.88 -4.09
N PHE A 39 5.35 3.75 -3.10
CA PHE A 39 4.74 5.07 -3.28
C PHE A 39 5.79 6.17 -3.35
N ARG A 40 5.51 7.20 -4.15
CA ARG A 40 6.41 8.36 -4.31
C ARG A 40 6.10 9.52 -3.37
N ASP A 41 4.99 9.44 -2.64
CA ASP A 41 4.46 10.53 -1.82
C ASP A 41 5.41 10.97 -0.69
N PHE A 42 6.21 10.06 -0.14
CA PHE A 42 7.11 10.30 0.98
C PHE A 42 8.48 10.86 0.56
N THR A 43 8.98 11.84 1.30
CA THR A 43 10.31 12.45 1.15
C THR A 43 10.95 12.73 2.52
N ILE A 44 12.23 12.40 2.67
CA ILE A 44 12.99 12.63 3.91
C ILE A 44 13.11 14.13 4.22
N GLU A 45 13.07 15.00 3.20
CA GLU A 45 13.31 16.44 3.40
C GLU A 45 12.12 17.18 3.99
N HIS A 46 10.90 16.65 3.83
CA HIS A 46 9.68 17.40 4.14
C HIS A 46 8.68 16.65 5.01
N ASP A 47 8.74 15.32 5.02
CA ASP A 47 7.72 14.53 5.70
C ASP A 47 8.16 14.13 7.10
N PRO A 48 7.23 14.04 8.06
CA PRO A 48 7.53 13.45 9.36
C PRO A 48 7.86 11.97 9.22
N TYR A 49 8.91 11.51 9.92
CA TYR A 49 9.30 10.10 9.99
C TYR A 49 9.95 9.78 11.34
N ASN A 50 10.14 8.49 11.60
CA ASN A 50 10.94 7.99 12.70
C ASN A 50 12.28 7.48 12.14
N ASN A 51 13.40 7.99 12.64
CA ASN A 51 14.74 7.66 12.13
C ASN A 51 15.03 6.15 12.16
N GLU A 52 14.73 5.47 13.27
CA GLU A 52 14.97 4.02 13.40
C GLU A 52 14.17 3.22 12.38
N SER A 53 12.96 3.68 12.06
CA SER A 53 12.10 3.06 11.05
C SER A 53 12.67 3.25 9.64
N ILE A 54 13.17 4.44 9.31
CA ILE A 54 13.82 4.70 8.01
C ILE A 54 15.09 3.87 7.85
N GLU A 55 15.96 3.86 8.87
CA GLU A 55 17.18 3.04 8.86
C GLU A 55 16.85 1.55 8.69
N LEU A 56 15.80 1.06 9.35
CA LEU A 56 15.35 -0.32 9.19
C LEU A 56 14.91 -0.59 7.75
N LEU A 57 14.08 0.29 7.16
CA LEU A 57 13.59 0.12 5.78
C LEU A 57 14.73 0.11 4.77
N GLU A 58 15.70 1.00 4.91
CA GLU A 58 16.89 1.05 4.04
C GLU A 58 17.74 -0.22 4.20
N ARG A 59 17.92 -0.73 5.42
CA ARG A 59 18.60 -2.02 5.67
C ARG A 59 17.86 -3.21 5.07
N GLN A 60 16.53 -3.14 4.96
CA GLN A 60 15.71 -4.15 4.28
C GLN A 60 15.68 -3.97 2.75
N GLY A 61 16.42 -3.00 2.21
CA GLY A 61 16.59 -2.80 0.78
C GLY A 61 15.59 -1.84 0.13
N ILE A 62 14.84 -1.06 0.93
CA ILE A 62 14.00 -0.01 0.37
C ILE A 62 14.88 1.16 -0.11
N ASP A 63 14.77 1.47 -1.40
CA ASP A 63 15.40 2.64 -2.02
C ASP A 63 14.40 3.79 -2.08
N LEU A 64 14.46 4.67 -1.08
CA LEU A 64 13.55 5.81 -0.96
C LEU A 64 13.74 6.83 -2.09
N LYS A 65 14.95 6.93 -2.65
CA LYS A 65 15.22 7.79 -3.80
C LYS A 65 14.52 7.24 -5.05
N LYS A 66 14.62 5.94 -5.30
CA LYS A 66 13.91 5.26 -6.39
C LYS A 66 12.40 5.35 -6.21
N ASN A 67 11.89 5.24 -4.98
CA ASN A 67 10.47 5.45 -4.70
C ASN A 67 10.03 6.87 -5.08
N ARG A 68 10.80 7.89 -4.72
CA ARG A 68 10.50 9.28 -5.09
C ARG A 68 10.51 9.49 -6.62
N GLU A 69 11.44 8.87 -7.34
CA GLU A 69 11.58 9.04 -8.79
C GLU A 69 10.56 8.24 -9.60
N LYS A 70 10.34 6.97 -9.23
CA LYS A 70 9.62 5.96 -10.02
C LYS A 70 8.40 5.35 -9.32
N GLY A 71 8.17 5.70 -8.06
CA GLY A 71 7.04 5.19 -7.29
C GLY A 71 5.69 5.70 -7.79
N ILE A 72 4.65 5.02 -7.32
CA ILE A 72 3.26 5.28 -7.68
C ILE A 72 2.76 6.48 -6.88
N ASP A 73 2.00 7.37 -7.52
CA ASP A 73 1.23 8.40 -6.81
C ASP A 73 0.07 7.73 -6.06
N SER A 74 -0.02 7.94 -4.75
CA SER A 74 -1.06 7.31 -3.93
C SER A 74 -2.49 7.62 -4.40
N SER A 75 -2.72 8.77 -5.02
CA SER A 75 -4.02 9.17 -5.57
C SER A 75 -4.37 8.35 -6.82
N ASN A 76 -3.38 8.06 -7.67
CA ASN A 76 -3.58 7.18 -8.83
C ASN A 76 -3.89 5.74 -8.37
N PHE A 77 -3.17 5.26 -7.35
CA PHE A 77 -3.47 3.97 -6.72
C PHE A 77 -4.90 3.94 -6.15
N ALA A 78 -5.31 4.99 -5.44
CA ALA A 78 -6.65 5.11 -4.88
C ALA A 78 -7.73 4.98 -5.97
N TRP A 79 -7.57 5.73 -7.07
CA TRP A 79 -8.51 5.69 -8.19
C TRP A 79 -8.60 4.29 -8.81
N MET A 80 -7.47 3.61 -9.01
CA MET A 80 -7.46 2.23 -9.51
C MET A 80 -8.15 1.25 -8.56
N VAL A 81 -7.90 1.34 -7.25
CA VAL A 81 -8.54 0.46 -6.27
C VAL A 81 -10.05 0.70 -6.20
N LEU A 82 -10.49 1.96 -6.17
CA LEU A 82 -11.92 2.32 -6.12
C LEU A 82 -12.68 1.88 -7.38
N SER A 83 -12.02 1.81 -8.54
CA SER A 83 -12.61 1.34 -9.80
C SER A 83 -12.46 -0.16 -10.06
N SER A 84 -11.61 -0.86 -9.30
CA SER A 84 -11.31 -2.28 -9.51
C SER A 84 -12.41 -3.25 -9.05
N GLY A 85 -13.34 -2.79 -8.21
CA GLY A 85 -14.30 -3.67 -7.53
C GLY A 85 -13.72 -4.42 -6.33
N LEU A 86 -12.50 -4.11 -5.88
CA LEU A 86 -11.91 -4.64 -4.63
C LEU A 86 -12.56 -4.05 -3.37
N VAL A 87 -13.13 -2.85 -3.50
CA VAL A 87 -13.77 -2.10 -2.41
C VAL A 87 -15.15 -1.67 -2.88
N PHE A 88 -16.12 -1.59 -1.96
CA PHE A 88 -17.50 -1.17 -2.23
C PHE A 88 -18.25 -2.02 -3.29
N SER A 89 -17.79 -3.24 -3.56
CA SER A 89 -18.51 -4.19 -4.40
C SER A 89 -19.54 -4.98 -3.61
N ASN A 90 -20.62 -5.39 -4.27
CA ASN A 90 -21.56 -6.39 -3.73
C ASN A 90 -21.02 -7.82 -3.82
N SER A 91 -19.73 -8.00 -4.11
CA SER A 91 -19.08 -9.32 -4.20
C SER A 91 -18.57 -9.77 -2.83
N SER A 92 -18.50 -11.08 -2.63
CA SER A 92 -17.97 -11.71 -1.41
C SER A 92 -16.44 -11.65 -1.37
N ILE A 93 -15.88 -10.46 -1.12
CA ILE A 93 -14.44 -10.27 -0.88
C ILE A 93 -14.16 -10.37 0.63
N THR A 94 -13.17 -11.17 1.00
CA THR A 94 -12.67 -11.24 2.37
C THR A 94 -11.29 -10.60 2.45
N TRP A 95 -11.18 -9.53 3.23
CA TRP A 95 -9.90 -8.90 3.52
C TRP A 95 -9.22 -9.58 4.71
N ILE A 96 -7.96 -9.99 4.52
CA ILE A 96 -7.14 -10.63 5.55
C ILE A 96 -5.98 -9.69 5.89
N THR A 97 -5.72 -9.51 7.19
CA THR A 97 -4.60 -8.70 7.66
C THR A 97 -3.96 -9.32 8.90
N PHE A 98 -2.75 -8.90 9.24
CA PHE A 98 -2.06 -9.29 10.47
C PHE A 98 -1.60 -8.03 11.21
N HIS A 99 -2.14 -7.78 12.40
CA HIS A 99 -2.03 -6.47 13.08
C HIS A 99 -2.46 -5.27 12.21
N GLY A 100 -3.41 -5.50 11.30
CA GLY A 100 -3.72 -4.59 10.18
C GLY A 100 -4.45 -3.30 10.48
N ALA A 101 -4.52 -2.88 11.75
CA ALA A 101 -5.17 -1.62 12.09
C ALA A 101 -4.42 -0.41 11.50
N TYR A 102 -3.08 -0.44 11.47
CA TYR A 102 -2.30 0.57 10.74
C TYR A 102 -2.41 0.41 9.22
N ASP A 103 -2.39 -0.83 8.72
CA ASP A 103 -2.49 -1.12 7.28
C ASP A 103 -3.80 -0.58 6.70
N PHE A 104 -4.93 -0.91 7.33
CA PHE A 104 -6.22 -0.33 6.96
C PHE A 104 -6.28 1.17 7.19
N GLY A 105 -5.66 1.69 8.25
CA GLY A 105 -5.60 3.12 8.50
C GLY A 105 -4.99 3.88 7.32
N PHE A 106 -3.83 3.42 6.83
CA PHE A 106 -3.18 4.02 5.66
C PHE A 106 -3.95 3.76 4.36
N LEU A 107 -4.48 2.54 4.15
CA LEU A 107 -5.28 2.24 2.97
C LEU A 107 -6.52 3.15 2.89
N ILE A 108 -7.27 3.27 3.98
CA ILE A 108 -8.44 4.16 4.06
C ILE A 108 -8.01 5.61 3.84
N LYS A 109 -6.93 6.08 4.46
CA LYS A 109 -6.40 7.44 4.25
C LYS A 109 -6.16 7.74 2.77
N ILE A 110 -5.58 6.80 2.03
CA ILE A 110 -5.32 6.94 0.60
C ILE A 110 -6.65 6.97 -0.18
N LEU A 111 -7.57 6.05 0.12
CA LEU A 111 -8.84 5.92 -0.57
C LEU A 111 -9.82 7.07 -0.32
N THR A 112 -9.72 7.76 0.82
CA THR A 112 -10.64 8.84 1.21
C THR A 112 -10.00 10.23 1.15
N ARG A 113 -8.82 10.35 0.53
CA ARG A 113 -8.11 11.64 0.45
C ARG A 113 -8.93 12.62 -0.40
N PRO A 114 -9.13 13.88 0.03
CA PRO A 114 -9.81 14.87 -0.79
C PRO A 114 -9.00 15.16 -2.04
N TYR A 115 -9.66 15.23 -3.21
CA TYR A 115 -9.05 15.74 -4.44
C TYR A 115 -8.87 17.25 -4.29
N THR A 116 -7.69 17.70 -3.87
CA THR A 116 -7.29 19.12 -3.89
C THR A 116 -6.20 19.34 -4.92
#